data_AF-A0A3D5UXZ7-F1
#
_entry.id   AF-A0A3D5UXZ7-F1
#
_cell.length_a   1.000
_cell.length_b   1.000
_cell.length_c   1.000
_cell.angle_alpha   90.00
_cell.angle_beta   90.00
_cell.angle_gamma   90.00
#
_symmetry.space_group_name_H-M   'P 1'
#
loop_
_entity.id
_entity.type
_entity.pdbx_description
1 polymer ?
#
loop_
_entity_poly.entity_id
_entity_poly.type
_entity_poly.pdbx_seq_one_letter_code
_entity_poly.pdbx_strand_id
1 'polypeptide(L)'
;RSAGAATRAIGATVDELKAASDALSNDVTQAASEAISATAAKLTGATSTLSNDLIQATEAMSEKVGSKTEELRALVERSAADGDAAADRFNAAMIGLGGTAREAGRALHEATDDLAARISELPEEAAESAGALKSVLEEQVSALAAIAEIVVRHARTLDRTSPQQHQMAPERAFPAHVAALPEIQRAGGEQRRWGMSELLAAAERRGEGYGAGTPQGGDRDFQRTSLHVIETLQALAIDLDRALEQSPPPDLWQRYQAGERNVFTRRLYNLAGRELYDRIAKKYRKESEFRSHVDRFLGQFEELLGAAATRDRDNILVDTYLTSDTGKVYLMLGQATGKLS
;
A
#
# COMPACT_ATOMS: atom_id res chain seq x y z
N ARG A 1 89.50 -31.84 -86.10
CA ARG A 1 88.74 -32.96 -85.46
C ARG A 1 87.95 -32.53 -84.20
N SER A 2 88.21 -31.36 -83.59
CA SER A 2 87.59 -30.92 -82.33
C SER A 2 86.08 -30.62 -82.39
N ALA A 3 85.59 -29.93 -83.42
CA ALA A 3 84.19 -29.45 -83.46
C ALA A 3 83.13 -30.55 -83.25
N GLY A 4 83.31 -31.71 -83.89
CA GLY A 4 82.42 -32.87 -83.76
C GLY A 4 82.57 -33.68 -82.45
N ALA A 5 83.40 -33.23 -81.51
CA ALA A 5 83.38 -33.71 -80.13
C ALA A 5 82.48 -32.81 -79.26
N ALA A 6 82.62 -31.49 -79.40
CA ALA A 6 81.83 -30.50 -78.66
C ALA A 6 80.31 -30.64 -78.91
N THR A 7 79.88 -30.80 -80.17
CA THR A 7 78.44 -30.99 -80.47
C THR A 7 77.86 -32.29 -79.91
N ARG A 8 78.67 -33.36 -79.78
CA ARG A 8 78.21 -34.61 -79.15
C ARG A 8 78.16 -34.53 -77.63
N ALA A 9 79.09 -33.81 -77.00
CA ALA A 9 79.01 -33.51 -75.57
C ALA A 9 77.77 -32.66 -75.25
N ILE A 10 77.51 -31.60 -76.03
CA ILE A 10 76.31 -30.77 -75.88
C ILE A 10 75.03 -31.59 -76.08
N GLY A 11 74.97 -32.43 -77.12
CA GLY A 11 73.84 -33.34 -77.34
C GLY A 11 73.56 -34.24 -76.14
N ALA A 12 74.57 -34.93 -75.63
CA ALA A 12 74.44 -35.79 -74.45
C ALA A 12 73.93 -35.02 -73.22
N THR A 13 74.44 -33.81 -72.95
CA THR A 13 73.94 -32.98 -71.83
C THR A 13 72.50 -32.48 -72.02
N VAL A 14 72.03 -32.33 -73.26
CA VAL A 14 70.63 -31.97 -73.56
C VAL A 14 69.71 -33.18 -73.35
N ASP A 15 70.14 -34.37 -73.76
CA ASP A 15 69.39 -35.62 -73.52
C ASP A 15 69.34 -35.97 -72.02
N GLU A 16 70.43 -35.79 -71.27
CA GLU A 16 70.44 -35.92 -69.79
C GLU A 16 69.53 -34.88 -69.12
N LEU A 17 69.62 -33.60 -69.52
CA LEU A 17 68.77 -32.55 -68.94
C LEU A 17 67.28 -32.80 -69.23
N LYS A 18 66.96 -33.33 -70.42
CA LYS A 18 65.59 -33.73 -70.77
C LYS A 18 65.13 -34.91 -69.93
N ALA A 19 65.93 -35.98 -69.82
CA ALA A 19 65.60 -37.13 -68.98
C ALA A 19 65.40 -36.75 -67.51
N ALA A 20 66.22 -35.84 -66.98
CA ALA A 20 66.07 -35.29 -65.63
C ALA A 20 64.80 -34.43 -65.49
N SER A 21 64.43 -33.65 -66.51
CA SER A 21 63.18 -32.88 -66.54
C SER A 21 61.94 -33.77 -66.61
N ASP A 22 61.98 -34.83 -67.42
CA ASP A 22 60.88 -35.80 -67.55
C ASP A 22 60.71 -36.60 -66.24
N ALA A 23 61.81 -37.01 -65.60
CA ALA A 23 61.80 -37.64 -64.27
C ALA A 23 61.23 -36.71 -63.19
N LEU A 24 61.71 -35.46 -63.11
CA LEU A 24 61.22 -34.47 -62.14
C LEU A 24 59.73 -34.17 -62.32
N SER A 25 59.24 -34.11 -63.57
CA SER A 25 57.82 -33.92 -63.87
C SER A 25 56.96 -35.10 -63.37
N ASN A 26 57.46 -36.33 -63.52
CA ASN A 26 56.81 -37.53 -62.99
C ASN A 26 56.81 -37.54 -61.44
N ASP A 27 57.94 -37.26 -60.79
CA ASP A 27 58.02 -37.20 -59.31
C ASP A 27 57.11 -36.11 -58.73
N VAL A 28 57.04 -34.93 -59.36
CA VAL A 28 56.15 -33.84 -58.93
C VAL A 28 54.68 -34.20 -59.10
N THR A 29 54.30 -34.86 -60.21
CA THR A 29 52.90 -35.29 -60.43
C THR A 29 52.49 -36.47 -59.56
N GLN A 30 53.40 -37.42 -59.30
CA GLN A 30 53.26 -38.49 -58.31
C GLN A 30 53.00 -37.92 -56.91
N ALA A 31 53.90 -37.06 -56.41
CA ALA A 31 53.79 -36.45 -55.09
C ALA A 31 52.55 -35.57 -54.93
N ALA A 32 52.16 -34.83 -55.98
CA ALA A 32 50.91 -34.05 -55.98
C ALA A 32 49.67 -34.96 -55.89
N SER A 33 49.65 -36.06 -56.64
CA SER A 33 48.55 -37.04 -56.61
C SER A 33 48.41 -37.69 -55.23
N GLU A 34 49.52 -38.11 -54.61
CA GLU A 34 49.55 -38.68 -53.27
C GLU A 34 49.09 -37.67 -52.21
N ALA A 35 49.55 -36.42 -52.28
CA ALA A 35 49.13 -35.35 -51.37
C ALA A 35 47.63 -35.02 -51.49
N ILE A 36 47.08 -34.99 -52.72
CA ILE A 36 45.65 -34.80 -52.97
C ILE A 36 44.85 -35.97 -52.42
N SER A 37 45.27 -37.22 -52.68
CA SER A 37 44.62 -38.44 -52.19
C SER A 37 44.59 -38.49 -50.65
N ALA A 38 45.73 -38.23 -50.00
CA ALA A 38 45.82 -38.18 -48.55
C ALA A 38 44.97 -37.05 -47.92
N THR A 39 44.81 -35.93 -48.63
CA THR A 39 43.94 -34.81 -48.19
C THR A 39 42.47 -35.16 -48.35
N ALA A 40 42.08 -35.78 -49.47
CA ALA A 40 40.71 -36.24 -49.72
C ALA A 40 40.27 -37.34 -48.74
N ALA A 41 41.17 -38.26 -48.39
CA ALA A 41 40.92 -39.28 -47.36
C ALA A 41 40.69 -38.67 -45.97
N LYS A 42 41.52 -37.70 -45.57
CA LYS A 42 41.34 -36.95 -44.30
C LYS A 42 40.04 -36.15 -44.28
N LEU A 43 39.68 -35.49 -45.38
CA LEU A 43 38.44 -34.72 -45.49
C LEU A 43 37.21 -35.63 -45.38
N THR A 44 37.18 -36.74 -46.13
CA THR A 44 36.10 -37.74 -46.05
C THR A 44 35.94 -38.31 -44.64
N GLY A 45 37.05 -38.58 -43.95
CA GLY A 45 37.04 -39.03 -42.55
C GLY A 45 36.47 -37.98 -41.59
N ALA A 46 36.90 -36.72 -41.71
CA ALA A 46 36.38 -35.63 -40.88
C ALA A 46 34.89 -35.33 -41.16
N THR A 47 34.44 -35.49 -42.41
CA THR A 47 33.02 -35.35 -42.77
C THR A 47 32.18 -36.50 -42.20
N SER A 48 32.68 -37.74 -42.19
CA SER A 48 31.92 -38.88 -41.64
C SER A 48 31.81 -38.81 -40.11
N THR A 49 32.86 -38.39 -39.39
CA THR A 49 32.76 -38.13 -37.95
C THR A 49 31.78 -37.00 -37.65
N LEU A 50 31.90 -35.85 -38.34
CA LEU A 50 30.99 -34.72 -38.15
C LEU A 50 29.53 -35.08 -38.45
N SER A 51 29.27 -35.93 -39.45
CA SER A 51 27.91 -36.41 -39.75
C SER A 51 27.35 -37.30 -38.64
N ASN A 52 28.17 -38.17 -38.04
CA ASN A 52 27.74 -39.04 -36.94
C ASN A 52 27.49 -38.22 -35.67
N ASP A 53 28.37 -37.25 -35.37
CA ASP A 53 28.23 -36.32 -34.24
C ASP A 53 26.94 -35.47 -34.39
N LEU A 54 26.62 -35.01 -35.60
CA LEU A 54 25.35 -34.31 -35.88
C LEU A 54 24.13 -35.18 -35.64
N ILE A 55 24.16 -36.46 -36.04
CA ILE A 55 23.04 -37.39 -35.83
C ILE A 55 22.82 -37.60 -34.34
N GLN A 56 23.86 -37.96 -33.58
CA GLN A 56 23.74 -38.17 -32.13
C GLN A 56 23.32 -36.90 -31.39
N ALA A 57 23.84 -35.72 -31.76
CA ALA A 57 23.42 -34.46 -31.19
C ALA A 57 21.94 -34.13 -31.50
N THR A 58 21.46 -34.49 -32.69
CA THR A 58 20.06 -34.30 -33.09
C THR A 58 19.12 -35.26 -32.36
N GLU A 59 19.50 -36.53 -32.21
CA GLU A 59 18.75 -37.54 -31.45
C GLU A 59 18.64 -37.16 -29.97
N ALA A 60 19.76 -36.84 -29.32
CA ALA A 60 19.79 -36.41 -27.92
C ALA A 60 19.05 -35.07 -27.70
N MET A 61 19.07 -34.16 -28.67
CA MET A 61 18.25 -32.94 -28.63
C MET A 61 16.77 -33.26 -28.78
N SER A 62 16.39 -34.17 -29.68
CA SER A 62 15.00 -34.58 -29.90
C SER A 62 14.39 -35.26 -28.67
N GLU A 63 15.13 -36.19 -28.04
CA GLU A 63 14.74 -36.83 -26.78
C GLU A 63 14.55 -35.80 -25.64
N LYS A 64 15.49 -34.85 -25.52
CA LYS A 64 15.46 -33.80 -24.50
C LYS A 64 14.36 -32.75 -24.74
N VAL A 65 13.99 -32.50 -26.00
CA VAL A 65 12.83 -31.67 -26.37
C VAL A 65 11.53 -32.43 -26.11
N GLY A 66 11.47 -33.72 -26.40
CA GLY A 66 10.32 -34.58 -26.09
C GLY A 66 10.00 -34.62 -24.60
N SER A 67 10.99 -34.95 -23.77
CA SER A 67 10.84 -34.96 -22.31
C SER A 67 10.47 -33.57 -21.74
N LYS A 68 11.08 -32.48 -22.24
CA LYS A 68 10.67 -31.12 -21.85
C LYS A 68 9.25 -30.75 -22.26
N THR A 69 8.78 -31.25 -23.41
CA THR A 69 7.40 -31.02 -23.87
C THR A 69 6.40 -31.76 -22.98
N GLU A 70 6.73 -32.97 -22.53
CA GLU A 70 5.88 -33.74 -21.62
C GLU A 70 5.84 -33.14 -20.20
N GLU A 71 6.98 -32.68 -19.67
CA GLU A 71 7.03 -31.89 -18.42
C GLU A 71 6.15 -30.64 -18.50
N LEU A 72 6.22 -29.89 -19.61
CA LEU A 72 5.40 -28.70 -19.84
C LEU A 72 3.91 -29.05 -19.96
N ARG A 73 3.57 -30.17 -20.61
CA ARG A 73 2.19 -30.66 -20.71
C ARG A 73 1.61 -30.96 -19.32
N ALA A 74 2.32 -31.74 -18.51
CA ALA A 74 1.90 -32.09 -17.16
C ALA A 74 1.77 -30.86 -16.25
N LEU A 75 2.64 -29.85 -16.42
CA LEU A 75 2.54 -28.58 -15.70
C LEU A 75 1.29 -27.78 -16.11
N VAL A 76 0.95 -27.74 -17.40
CA VAL A 76 -0.26 -27.06 -17.90
C VAL A 76 -1.53 -27.74 -17.43
N GLU A 77 -1.62 -29.08 -17.54
CA GLU A 77 -2.80 -29.84 -17.08
C GLU A 77 -3.00 -29.67 -15.55
N ARG A 78 -1.92 -29.69 -14.77
CA ARG A 78 -1.99 -29.38 -13.34
C ARG A 78 -2.43 -27.93 -13.07
N SER A 79 -1.86 -26.95 -13.77
CA SER A 79 -2.18 -25.53 -13.56
C SER A 79 -3.62 -25.18 -13.96
N ALA A 80 -4.22 -25.93 -14.89
CA ALA A 80 -5.65 -25.84 -15.19
C ALA A 80 -6.50 -26.39 -14.02
N ALA A 81 -6.19 -27.59 -13.52
CA ALA A 81 -6.90 -28.20 -12.40
C ALA A 81 -6.79 -27.39 -11.08
N ASP A 82 -5.62 -26.84 -10.78
CA ASP A 82 -5.41 -25.91 -9.65
C ASP A 82 -6.20 -24.60 -9.85
N GLY A 83 -6.44 -24.18 -11.11
CA GLY A 83 -7.25 -23.02 -11.49
C GLY A 83 -8.77 -23.22 -11.30
N ASP A 84 -9.32 -24.32 -11.81
CA ASP A 84 -10.74 -24.67 -11.63
C ASP A 84 -11.06 -24.85 -10.13
N ALA A 85 -10.19 -25.54 -9.39
CA ALA A 85 -10.33 -25.69 -7.95
C ALA A 85 -10.25 -24.36 -7.17
N ALA A 86 -9.58 -23.35 -7.70
CA ALA A 86 -9.58 -22.00 -7.14
C ALA A 86 -10.88 -21.24 -7.47
N ALA A 87 -11.39 -21.38 -8.70
CA ALA A 87 -12.65 -20.76 -9.13
C ALA A 87 -13.86 -21.28 -8.34
N ASP A 88 -13.97 -22.59 -8.12
CA ASP A 88 -15.03 -23.20 -7.31
C ASP A 88 -15.00 -22.70 -5.86
N ARG A 89 -13.81 -22.65 -5.24
CA ARG A 89 -13.64 -22.14 -3.86
C ARG A 89 -14.00 -20.66 -3.77
N PHE A 90 -13.61 -19.85 -4.76
CA PHE A 90 -13.98 -18.44 -4.81
C PHE A 90 -15.49 -18.25 -4.94
N ASN A 91 -16.15 -19.00 -5.84
CA ASN A 91 -17.60 -18.96 -6.02
C ASN A 91 -18.35 -19.35 -4.73
N ALA A 92 -17.93 -20.45 -4.08
CA ALA A 92 -18.48 -20.87 -2.79
C ALA A 92 -18.30 -19.79 -1.69
N ALA A 93 -17.12 -19.16 -1.62
CA ALA A 93 -16.86 -18.08 -0.67
C ALA A 93 -17.72 -16.84 -0.95
N MET A 94 -17.89 -16.46 -2.22
CA MET A 94 -18.75 -15.33 -2.62
C MET A 94 -20.24 -15.58 -2.34
N ILE A 95 -20.72 -16.82 -2.50
CA ILE A 95 -22.07 -17.22 -2.10
C ILE A 95 -22.23 -17.11 -0.57
N GLY A 96 -21.25 -17.57 0.20
CA GLY A 96 -21.23 -17.45 1.67
C GLY A 96 -21.26 -16.00 2.14
N LEU A 97 -20.38 -15.14 1.60
CA LEU A 97 -20.34 -13.69 1.88
C LEU A 97 -21.65 -13.00 1.48
N GLY A 98 -22.23 -13.37 0.33
CA GLY A 98 -23.52 -12.85 -0.10
C GLY A 98 -24.68 -13.28 0.79
N GLY A 99 -24.57 -14.42 1.47
CA GLY A 99 -25.50 -14.89 2.50
C GLY A 99 -25.37 -14.07 3.80
N THR A 100 -24.18 -14.06 4.40
CA THR A 100 -23.93 -13.37 5.68
C THR A 100 -24.15 -11.85 5.60
N ALA A 101 -23.86 -11.22 4.46
CA ALA A 101 -24.18 -9.80 4.24
C ALA A 101 -25.69 -9.52 4.23
N ARG A 102 -26.51 -10.44 3.69
CA ARG A 102 -27.99 -10.34 3.72
C ARG A 102 -28.56 -10.60 5.12
N GLU A 103 -27.92 -11.46 5.89
CA GLU A 103 -28.29 -11.80 7.26
C GLU A 103 -27.95 -10.64 8.23
N ALA A 104 -26.74 -10.09 8.14
CA ALA A 104 -26.34 -8.88 8.86
C ALA A 104 -27.20 -7.66 8.47
N GLY A 105 -27.55 -7.51 7.18
CA GLY A 105 -28.47 -6.47 6.72
C GLY A 105 -29.88 -6.58 7.32
N ARG A 106 -30.38 -7.81 7.53
CA ARG A 106 -31.63 -8.05 8.25
C ARG A 106 -31.52 -7.66 9.73
N ALA A 107 -30.52 -8.18 10.43
CA ALA A 107 -30.31 -7.90 11.85
C ALA A 107 -30.11 -6.40 12.15
N LEU A 108 -29.44 -5.66 11.26
CA LEU A 108 -29.30 -4.21 11.37
C LEU A 108 -30.62 -3.46 11.15
N HIS A 109 -31.48 -3.92 10.23
CA HIS A 109 -32.80 -3.32 10.01
C HIS A 109 -33.71 -3.55 11.21
N GLU A 110 -33.78 -4.79 11.69
CA GLU A 110 -34.55 -5.21 12.88
C GLU A 110 -34.12 -4.43 14.13
N ALA A 111 -32.81 -4.30 14.37
CA ALA A 111 -32.28 -3.48 15.48
C ALA A 111 -32.51 -1.96 15.29
N THR A 112 -32.71 -1.48 14.07
CA THR A 112 -33.05 -0.07 13.79
C THR A 112 -34.53 0.20 14.09
N ASP A 113 -35.41 -0.74 13.72
CA ASP A 113 -36.84 -0.64 13.98
C ASP A 113 -37.13 -0.75 15.50
N ASP A 114 -36.45 -1.66 16.21
CA ASP A 114 -36.53 -1.79 17.68
C ASP A 114 -36.04 -0.51 18.39
N LEU A 115 -35.01 0.14 17.86
CA LEU A 115 -34.52 1.43 18.36
C LEU A 115 -35.50 2.58 18.09
N ALA A 116 -36.14 2.60 16.91
CA ALA A 116 -37.14 3.60 16.56
C ALA A 116 -38.41 3.50 17.43
N ALA A 117 -38.84 2.28 17.77
CA ALA A 117 -39.92 2.04 18.73
C ALA A 117 -39.56 2.61 20.12
N ARG A 118 -38.40 2.22 20.68
CA ARG A 118 -37.93 2.68 22.00
C ARG A 118 -37.77 4.20 22.10
N ILE A 119 -37.30 4.85 21.03
CA ILE A 119 -37.20 6.32 20.96
C ILE A 119 -38.58 6.98 21.00
N SER A 120 -39.63 6.30 20.54
CA SER A 120 -41.01 6.79 20.55
C SER A 120 -41.71 6.58 21.90
N GLU A 121 -41.37 5.53 22.65
CA GLU A 121 -41.93 5.21 23.97
C GLU A 121 -41.30 6.02 25.12
N LEU A 122 -39.98 6.26 25.06
CA LEU A 122 -39.21 7.04 26.05
C LEU A 122 -39.85 8.37 26.52
N PRO A 123 -40.40 9.26 25.65
CA PRO A 123 -41.03 10.50 26.11
C PRO A 123 -42.32 10.27 26.92
N GLU A 124 -43.03 9.16 26.72
CA GLU A 124 -44.25 8.82 27.47
C GLU A 124 -43.90 8.23 28.85
N GLU A 125 -42.95 7.28 28.90
CA GLU A 125 -42.39 6.78 30.18
C GLU A 125 -41.81 7.91 31.04
N ALA A 126 -41.12 8.88 30.41
CA ALA A 126 -40.56 10.05 31.10
C ALA A 126 -41.66 11.00 31.61
N ALA A 127 -42.77 11.14 30.89
CA ALA A 127 -43.91 11.95 31.31
C ALA A 127 -44.66 11.32 32.50
N GLU A 128 -44.91 10.00 32.47
CA GLU A 128 -45.48 9.27 33.62
C GLU A 128 -44.56 9.36 34.84
N SER A 129 -43.24 9.14 34.64
CA SER A 129 -42.24 9.24 35.71
C SER A 129 -42.20 10.63 36.35
N ALA A 130 -42.28 11.70 35.54
CA ALA A 130 -42.36 13.06 36.03
C ALA A 130 -43.69 13.34 36.79
N GLY A 131 -44.80 12.76 36.32
CA GLY A 131 -46.10 12.82 37.01
C GLY A 131 -46.08 12.13 38.38
N ALA A 132 -45.49 10.94 38.46
CA ALA A 132 -45.32 10.21 39.71
C ALA A 132 -44.43 10.96 40.71
N LEU A 133 -43.28 11.47 40.25
CA LEU A 133 -42.38 12.31 41.07
C LEU A 133 -43.08 13.59 41.57
N LYS A 134 -43.89 14.24 40.72
CA LYS A 134 -44.69 15.40 41.11
C LYS A 134 -45.70 15.05 42.22
N SER A 135 -46.45 13.95 42.07
CA SER A 135 -47.43 13.50 43.06
C SER A 135 -46.79 13.24 44.43
N VAL A 136 -45.67 12.51 44.45
CA VAL A 136 -44.88 12.26 45.68
C VAL A 136 -44.35 13.56 46.30
N LEU A 137 -43.92 14.53 45.48
CA LEU A 137 -43.46 15.82 45.97
C LEU A 137 -44.62 16.67 46.55
N GLU A 138 -45.80 16.66 45.93
CA GLU A 138 -47.00 17.32 46.45
C GLU A 138 -47.47 16.70 47.79
N GLU A 139 -47.40 15.36 47.93
CA GLU A 139 -47.64 14.66 49.20
C GLU A 139 -46.61 15.04 50.27
N GLN A 140 -45.31 15.08 49.94
CA GLN A 140 -44.25 15.48 50.88
C GLN A 140 -44.38 16.96 51.31
N VAL A 141 -44.72 17.86 50.40
CA VAL A 141 -44.98 19.28 50.72
C VAL A 141 -46.21 19.41 51.61
N SER A 142 -47.27 18.63 51.36
CA SER A 142 -48.45 18.57 52.24
C SER A 142 -48.10 18.07 53.65
N ALA A 143 -47.29 17.01 53.76
CA ALA A 143 -46.81 16.50 55.05
C ALA A 143 -45.95 17.53 55.80
N LEU A 144 -45.06 18.24 55.11
CA LEU A 144 -44.27 19.33 55.69
C LEU A 144 -45.15 20.51 56.16
N ALA A 145 -46.19 20.86 55.40
CA ALA A 145 -47.16 21.88 55.79
C ALA A 145 -47.96 21.47 57.04
N ALA A 146 -48.39 20.21 57.14
CA ALA A 146 -49.06 19.67 58.32
C ALA A 146 -48.15 19.68 59.56
N ILE A 147 -46.87 19.31 59.41
CA ILE A 147 -45.87 19.41 60.49
C ILE A 147 -45.67 20.87 60.92
N ALA A 148 -45.56 21.81 59.97
CA ALA A 148 -45.45 23.23 60.27
C ALA A 148 -46.70 23.77 61.01
N GLU A 149 -47.90 23.33 60.63
CA GLU A 149 -49.13 23.72 61.32
C GLU A 149 -49.20 23.16 62.74
N ILE A 150 -48.77 21.91 62.96
CA ILE A 150 -48.62 21.31 64.30
C ILE A 150 -47.64 22.12 65.16
N VAL A 151 -46.49 22.54 64.60
CA VAL A 151 -45.50 23.37 65.30
C VAL A 151 -46.06 24.75 65.64
N VAL A 152 -46.75 25.42 64.72
CA VAL A 152 -47.41 26.72 64.99
C VAL A 152 -48.53 26.59 66.02
N ARG A 153 -49.27 25.47 66.01
CA ARG A 153 -50.31 25.14 67.00
C ARG A 153 -49.70 24.90 68.39
N HIS A 154 -48.59 24.16 68.47
CA HIS A 154 -47.82 23.96 69.71
C HIS A 154 -47.24 25.27 70.26
N ALA A 155 -46.66 26.10 69.39
CA ALA A 155 -46.17 27.43 69.77
C ALA A 155 -47.28 28.27 70.39
N ARG A 156 -48.47 28.35 69.76
CA ARG A 156 -49.64 29.08 70.29
C ARG A 156 -50.23 28.50 71.58
N THR A 157 -49.99 27.22 71.89
CA THR A 157 -50.36 26.66 73.21
C THR A 157 -49.32 26.93 74.30
N LEU A 158 -48.03 26.99 73.94
CA LEU A 158 -46.94 27.33 74.88
C LEU A 158 -46.92 28.83 75.21
N ASP A 159 -47.15 29.68 74.20
CA ASP A 159 -47.25 31.15 74.29
C ASP A 159 -48.46 31.64 75.11
N ARG A 160 -49.34 30.73 75.54
CA ARG A 160 -50.45 31.03 76.47
C ARG A 160 -50.11 30.82 77.95
N THR A 161 -48.90 30.37 78.28
CA THR A 161 -48.45 30.18 79.67
C THR A 161 -47.10 30.85 79.92
N SER A 162 -47.13 31.89 80.76
CA SER A 162 -46.00 32.61 81.37
C SER A 162 -45.30 33.68 80.52
N PRO A 163 -45.37 34.97 80.93
CA PRO A 163 -44.42 35.98 80.48
C PRO A 163 -43.10 35.93 81.28
N GLN A 164 -42.03 36.35 80.62
CA GLN A 164 -40.94 37.14 81.19
C GLN A 164 -39.91 36.50 82.18
N GLN A 165 -38.83 36.00 81.55
CA GLN A 165 -37.40 36.34 81.84
C GLN A 165 -36.56 35.67 82.95
N HIS A 166 -35.28 35.48 82.56
CA HIS A 166 -34.02 35.52 83.33
C HIS A 166 -33.49 34.31 84.13
N GLN A 167 -32.37 33.78 83.58
CA GLN A 167 -31.03 33.63 84.20
C GLN A 167 -30.51 32.27 84.74
N MET A 168 -29.25 32.01 84.32
CA MET A 168 -28.19 31.17 84.92
C MET A 168 -28.20 29.63 84.72
N ALA A 169 -27.02 29.05 84.97
CA ALA A 169 -26.50 27.72 84.57
C ALA A 169 -25.60 27.17 85.73
N PRO A 170 -24.69 26.15 85.63
CA PRO A 170 -24.28 25.29 84.50
C PRO A 170 -23.99 23.79 84.86
N GLU A 171 -23.32 23.04 83.94
CA GLU A 171 -22.53 21.79 84.15
C GLU A 171 -23.30 20.49 84.54
N ARG A 172 -22.84 19.24 84.33
CA ARG A 172 -21.64 18.54 83.73
C ARG A 172 -22.13 17.16 83.18
N ALA A 173 -21.42 16.19 82.59
CA ALA A 173 -20.01 15.86 82.26
C ALA A 173 -20.03 14.86 81.05
N PHE A 174 -19.04 14.77 80.14
CA PHE A 174 -17.74 14.04 80.13
C PHE A 174 -17.78 12.49 80.25
N PRO A 175 -16.85 11.71 79.61
CA PRO A 175 -15.69 12.11 78.75
C PRO A 175 -15.69 11.44 77.34
N ALA A 176 -14.57 11.57 76.60
CA ALA A 176 -14.38 11.10 75.21
C ALA A 176 -13.05 10.35 75.00
N HIS A 177 -12.85 9.65 73.87
CA HIS A 177 -11.52 9.38 73.29
C HIS A 177 -11.51 9.11 71.76
N VAL A 178 -10.33 9.36 71.17
CA VAL A 178 -9.82 9.39 69.76
C VAL A 178 -9.95 8.07 68.95
N ALA A 179 -9.60 7.92 67.65
CA ALA A 179 -8.71 8.71 66.76
C ALA A 179 -8.93 8.50 65.22
N ALA A 180 -8.32 9.41 64.43
CA ALA A 180 -7.69 9.23 63.09
C ALA A 180 -8.48 8.72 61.84
N LEU A 181 -8.64 9.64 60.86
CA LEU A 181 -8.24 9.57 59.42
C LEU A 181 -8.61 8.33 58.55
N PRO A 182 -9.02 8.51 57.27
CA PRO A 182 -8.24 9.29 56.31
C PRO A 182 -8.97 10.35 55.47
N GLU A 183 -8.12 11.20 54.90
CA GLU A 183 -8.40 12.20 53.88
C GLU A 183 -8.29 11.59 52.47
N ILE A 184 -9.21 11.93 51.57
CA ILE A 184 -8.94 11.88 50.13
C ILE A 184 -9.25 13.26 49.54
N GLN A 185 -8.20 14.08 49.46
CA GLN A 185 -8.19 15.14 48.47
C GLN A 185 -8.19 14.52 47.07
N ARG A 186 -9.04 15.03 46.19
CA ARG A 186 -8.68 15.15 44.76
C ARG A 186 -8.70 16.62 44.37
N ALA A 187 -7.61 17.31 44.68
CA ALA A 187 -7.18 18.40 43.83
C ALA A 187 -6.96 17.81 42.42
N GLY A 188 -7.65 18.34 41.41
CA GLY A 188 -7.73 17.65 40.12
C GLY A 188 -8.62 18.36 39.09
N GLY A 189 -8.20 19.55 38.67
CA GLY A 189 -8.76 20.24 37.50
C GLY A 189 -9.84 21.29 37.83
N GLU A 190 -9.60 22.53 37.40
CA GLU A 190 -10.63 23.55 37.21
C GLU A 190 -11.48 23.23 35.96
N GLN A 191 -12.08 22.04 35.90
CA GLN A 191 -13.23 21.82 35.03
C GLN A 191 -14.38 22.64 35.60
N ARG A 192 -14.46 23.92 35.18
CA ARG A 192 -15.64 24.75 35.35
C ARG A 192 -16.81 23.93 34.82
N ARG A 193 -17.68 23.45 35.70
CA ARG A 193 -18.84 22.66 35.32
C ARG A 193 -19.89 23.60 34.77
N TRP A 194 -19.66 24.05 33.52
CA TRP A 194 -20.65 24.71 32.69
C TRP A 194 -21.95 23.92 32.82
N GLY A 195 -23.00 24.55 33.34
CA GLY A 195 -24.29 23.88 33.45
C GLY A 195 -24.76 23.47 32.05
N MET A 196 -25.53 22.39 31.92
CA MET A 196 -26.09 22.04 30.60
C MET A 196 -26.97 23.20 30.07
N SER A 197 -27.65 23.92 30.96
CA SER A 197 -28.35 25.18 30.70
C SER A 197 -27.43 26.34 30.28
N GLU A 198 -26.18 26.36 30.74
CA GLU A 198 -25.18 27.38 30.41
C GLU A 198 -24.48 27.07 29.09
N LEU A 199 -24.29 25.77 28.77
CA LEU A 199 -23.88 25.29 27.45
C LEU A 199 -24.98 25.56 26.41
N LEU A 200 -26.26 25.32 26.72
CA LEU A 200 -27.38 25.74 25.86
C LEU A 200 -27.40 27.27 25.71
N ALA A 201 -27.35 28.05 26.79
CA ALA A 201 -27.34 29.51 26.72
C ALA A 201 -26.03 30.11 26.11
N ALA A 202 -25.00 29.29 25.87
CA ALA A 202 -23.82 29.64 25.09
C ALA A 202 -23.91 29.16 23.62
N ALA A 203 -24.66 28.08 23.36
CA ALA A 203 -24.99 27.59 22.04
C ALA A 203 -26.06 28.45 21.34
N GLU A 204 -27.09 28.90 22.06
CA GLU A 204 -28.10 29.85 21.57
C GLU A 204 -27.46 31.21 21.23
N ARG A 205 -26.58 31.73 22.11
CA ARG A 205 -25.74 32.91 21.81
C ARG A 205 -24.65 32.66 20.74
N ARG A 206 -24.57 31.44 20.20
CA ARG A 206 -23.80 31.08 19.00
C ARG A 206 -24.70 30.70 17.81
N GLY A 207 -26.02 30.64 17.98
CA GLY A 207 -27.00 30.32 16.93
C GLY A 207 -27.44 31.53 16.11
N GLU A 208 -27.41 32.74 16.69
CA GLU A 208 -27.87 33.98 16.02
C GLU A 208 -26.75 34.76 15.30
N GLY A 209 -25.57 34.14 15.11
CA GLY A 209 -24.45 34.78 14.40
C GLY A 209 -23.55 33.76 13.70
N TYR A 210 -23.34 33.97 12.40
CA TYR A 210 -22.58 33.13 11.44
C TYR A 210 -23.22 31.79 11.06
N GLY A 211 -23.77 31.75 9.84
CA GLY A 211 -23.80 30.51 9.07
C GLY A 211 -22.37 30.15 8.62
N ALA A 212 -21.80 29.10 9.21
CA ALA A 212 -20.50 28.54 8.83
C ALA A 212 -20.49 27.03 9.08
N GLY A 213 -19.83 26.26 8.21
CA GLY A 213 -19.81 24.80 8.27
C GLY A 213 -18.97 24.25 9.43
N THR A 214 -19.37 23.10 9.98
CA THR A 214 -18.56 22.36 10.96
C THR A 214 -17.33 21.72 10.28
N PRO A 215 -16.13 21.71 10.90
CA PRO A 215 -14.90 21.25 10.23
C PRO A 215 -14.86 19.78 9.79
N GLN A 216 -15.78 18.95 10.30
CA GLN A 216 -15.75 17.48 10.18
C GLN A 216 -16.19 16.92 8.81
N GLY A 217 -16.58 17.78 7.86
CA GLY A 217 -16.56 17.42 6.43
C GLY A 217 -15.13 17.40 5.91
N GLY A 218 -14.42 18.53 6.09
CA GLY A 218 -13.12 18.80 5.50
C GLY A 218 -12.03 17.76 5.74
N ASP A 219 -11.99 17.05 6.88
CA ASP A 219 -11.00 15.99 7.10
C ASP A 219 -11.31 14.72 6.29
N ARG A 220 -12.59 14.32 6.20
CA ARG A 220 -13.00 13.17 5.38
C ARG A 220 -12.87 13.49 3.89
N ASP A 221 -13.15 14.72 3.51
CA ASP A 221 -13.00 15.16 2.13
C ASP A 221 -11.52 15.35 1.76
N PHE A 222 -10.67 15.86 2.66
CA PHE A 222 -9.22 15.86 2.48
C PHE A 222 -8.64 14.43 2.42
N GLN A 223 -9.09 13.50 3.26
CA GLN A 223 -8.68 12.09 3.18
C GLN A 223 -9.07 11.47 1.84
N ARG A 224 -10.30 11.70 1.35
CA ARG A 224 -10.75 11.24 0.02
C ARG A 224 -9.93 11.85 -1.12
N THR A 225 -9.74 13.17 -1.11
CA THR A 225 -8.94 13.86 -2.13
C THR A 225 -7.49 13.40 -2.09
N SER A 226 -6.89 13.22 -0.91
CA SER A 226 -5.52 12.71 -0.77
C SER A 226 -5.40 11.27 -1.28
N LEU A 227 -6.36 10.39 -0.96
CA LEU A 227 -6.40 9.02 -1.48
C LEU A 227 -6.53 8.99 -3.02
N HIS A 228 -7.36 9.86 -3.58
CA HIS A 228 -7.57 9.96 -5.03
C HIS A 228 -6.37 10.60 -5.77
N VAL A 229 -5.68 11.57 -5.17
CA VAL A 229 -4.44 12.12 -5.70
C VAL A 229 -3.31 11.08 -5.61
N ILE A 230 -3.21 10.31 -4.52
CA ILE A 230 -2.27 9.17 -4.40
C ILE A 230 -2.56 8.11 -5.47
N GLU A 231 -3.83 7.78 -5.72
CA GLU A 231 -4.27 6.87 -6.79
C GLU A 231 -3.91 7.42 -8.19
N THR A 232 -4.11 8.72 -8.43
CA THR A 232 -3.74 9.38 -9.69
C THR A 232 -2.22 9.43 -9.90
N LEU A 233 -1.46 9.69 -8.83
CA LEU A 233 0.01 9.62 -8.83
C LEU A 233 0.52 8.18 -9.06
N GLN A 234 -0.18 7.17 -8.53
CA GLN A 234 0.10 5.76 -8.80
C GLN A 234 -0.19 5.40 -10.26
N ALA A 235 -1.28 5.90 -10.85
CA ALA A 235 -1.56 5.74 -12.29
C ALA A 235 -0.48 6.42 -13.17
N LEU A 236 -0.10 7.66 -12.86
CA LEU A 236 0.98 8.37 -13.57
C LEU A 236 2.33 7.68 -13.42
N ALA A 237 2.62 7.03 -12.28
CA ALA A 237 3.84 6.23 -12.11
C ALA A 237 3.86 5.00 -13.05
N ILE A 238 2.71 4.38 -13.34
CA ILE A 238 2.57 3.29 -14.31
C ILE A 238 2.80 3.81 -15.74
N ASP A 239 2.20 4.95 -16.10
CA ASP A 239 2.42 5.60 -17.40
C ASP A 239 3.89 6.00 -17.59
N LEU A 240 4.57 6.44 -16.52
CA LEU A 240 6.00 6.75 -16.52
C LEU A 240 6.89 5.50 -16.69
N ASP A 241 6.60 4.36 -16.04
CA ASP A 241 7.37 3.11 -16.23
C ASP A 241 7.20 2.58 -17.68
N ARG A 242 5.97 2.63 -18.23
CA ARG A 242 5.71 2.32 -19.65
C ARG A 242 6.48 3.27 -20.58
N ALA A 243 6.47 4.57 -20.29
CA ALA A 243 7.23 5.57 -21.04
C ALA A 243 8.75 5.44 -20.88
N LEU A 244 9.24 4.70 -19.88
CA LEU A 244 10.68 4.39 -19.67
C LEU A 244 11.17 3.16 -20.46
N GLU A 245 10.42 2.69 -21.46
CA GLU A 245 10.73 1.55 -22.35
C GLU A 245 10.80 0.16 -21.68
N GLN A 246 10.53 0.06 -20.38
CA GLN A 246 10.40 -1.23 -19.70
C GLN A 246 8.94 -1.66 -19.68
N SER A 247 8.61 -2.70 -20.46
CA SER A 247 7.31 -3.36 -20.34
C SER A 247 7.12 -3.84 -18.90
N PRO A 248 5.95 -3.60 -18.26
CA PRO A 248 5.73 -4.01 -16.88
C PRO A 248 5.83 -5.55 -16.78
N PRO A 249 6.63 -6.09 -15.84
CA PRO A 249 6.63 -7.53 -15.59
C PRO A 249 5.21 -8.01 -15.26
N PRO A 250 4.75 -9.16 -15.77
CA PRO A 250 3.38 -9.64 -15.53
C PRO A 250 3.10 -9.80 -14.02
N ASP A 251 4.09 -10.28 -13.27
CA ASP A 251 4.07 -10.41 -11.81
C ASP A 251 3.82 -9.07 -11.10
N LEU A 252 4.24 -7.95 -11.69
CA LEU A 252 4.10 -6.62 -11.11
C LEU A 252 2.65 -6.14 -11.17
N TRP A 253 1.96 -6.37 -12.29
CA TRP A 253 0.52 -6.13 -12.41
C TRP A 253 -0.29 -7.05 -11.48
N GLN A 254 0.10 -8.32 -11.39
CA GLN A 254 -0.53 -9.31 -10.52
C GLN A 254 -0.41 -8.93 -9.04
N ARG A 255 0.76 -8.44 -8.60
CA ARG A 255 1.00 -7.95 -7.23
C ARG A 255 0.34 -6.61 -6.92
N TYR A 256 0.24 -5.72 -7.92
CA TYR A 256 -0.54 -4.48 -7.79
C TYR A 256 -2.03 -4.79 -7.54
N GLN A 257 -2.62 -5.74 -8.30
CA GLN A 257 -3.99 -6.22 -8.05
C GLN A 257 -4.14 -6.98 -6.71
N ALA A 258 -3.09 -7.67 -6.25
CA ALA A 258 -3.04 -8.28 -4.92
C ALA A 258 -2.90 -7.27 -3.75
N GLY A 259 -2.87 -5.96 -4.02
CA GLY A 259 -2.83 -4.91 -3.00
C GLY A 259 -1.42 -4.51 -2.54
N GLU A 260 -0.35 -5.04 -3.14
CA GLU A 260 1.01 -4.58 -2.85
C GLU A 260 1.29 -3.23 -3.55
N ARG A 261 0.86 -2.13 -2.93
CA ARG A 261 0.97 -0.76 -3.51
C ARG A 261 2.41 -0.23 -3.66
N ASN A 262 3.42 -0.99 -3.23
CA ASN A 262 4.83 -0.57 -3.10
C ASN A 262 5.80 -1.32 -4.05
N VAL A 263 5.30 -2.08 -5.04
CA VAL A 263 6.18 -2.90 -5.91
C VAL A 263 7.06 -2.04 -6.83
N PHE A 264 6.57 -0.90 -7.31
CA PHE A 264 7.34 0.03 -8.14
C PHE A 264 8.58 0.58 -7.42
N THR A 265 8.42 1.04 -6.18
CA THR A 265 9.50 1.65 -5.38
C THR A 265 10.69 0.74 -5.18
N ARG A 266 10.42 -0.56 -4.97
CA ARG A 266 11.45 -1.58 -4.73
C ARG A 266 12.35 -1.82 -5.94
N ARG A 267 11.92 -1.44 -7.15
CA ARG A 267 12.74 -1.47 -8.37
C ARG A 267 13.71 -0.28 -8.47
N LEU A 268 13.27 0.89 -7.99
CA LEU A 268 13.98 2.17 -8.11
C LEU A 268 15.17 2.30 -7.13
N TYR A 269 15.10 1.64 -5.97
CA TYR A 269 16.08 1.81 -4.88
C TYR A 269 17.35 0.94 -5.00
N ASN A 270 17.46 0.10 -6.03
CA ASN A 270 18.65 -0.72 -6.28
C ASN A 270 19.80 0.10 -6.88
N LEU A 271 21.03 -0.46 -6.87
CA LEU A 271 22.29 0.20 -7.23
C LEU A 271 22.32 0.85 -8.64
N ALA A 272 21.39 0.47 -9.52
CA ALA A 272 21.16 1.08 -10.83
C ALA A 272 20.73 2.56 -10.79
N GLY A 273 20.40 3.12 -9.61
CA GLY A 273 19.91 4.49 -9.43
C GLY A 273 20.66 5.56 -10.25
N ARG A 274 22.00 5.61 -10.20
CA ARG A 274 22.78 6.61 -10.98
C ARG A 274 22.59 6.50 -12.50
N GLU A 275 22.59 5.30 -13.03
CA GLU A 275 22.34 5.05 -14.46
C GLU A 275 20.85 5.33 -14.83
N LEU A 276 19.93 5.19 -13.87
CA LEU A 276 18.53 5.58 -14.02
C LEU A 276 18.34 7.11 -14.02
N TYR A 277 19.02 7.85 -13.13
CA TYR A 277 19.03 9.32 -13.13
C TYR A 277 19.47 9.89 -14.49
N ASP A 278 20.60 9.42 -15.02
CA ASP A 278 21.11 9.89 -16.33
C ASP A 278 20.16 9.51 -17.49
N ARG A 279 19.55 8.32 -17.45
CA ARG A 279 18.53 7.92 -18.44
C ARG A 279 17.29 8.82 -18.38
N ILE A 280 16.75 9.10 -17.19
CA ILE A 280 15.59 9.99 -17.00
C ILE A 280 15.93 11.41 -17.47
N ALA A 281 17.06 11.96 -17.04
CA ALA A 281 17.52 13.30 -17.43
C ALA A 281 17.79 13.43 -18.93
N LYS A 282 18.19 12.34 -19.60
CA LYS A 282 18.35 12.27 -21.07
C LYS A 282 17.00 12.15 -21.79
N LYS A 283 16.08 11.33 -21.27
CA LYS A 283 14.75 11.09 -21.86
C LYS A 283 13.85 12.32 -21.75
N TYR A 284 13.81 12.95 -20.58
CA TYR A 284 13.08 14.20 -20.31
C TYR A 284 13.49 15.36 -21.25
N ARG A 285 14.77 15.39 -21.69
CA ARG A 285 15.27 16.36 -22.68
C ARG A 285 14.97 15.98 -24.14
N LYS A 286 14.71 14.72 -24.42
CA LYS A 286 14.52 14.17 -25.79
C LYS A 286 13.04 14.02 -26.17
N GLU A 287 12.17 13.71 -25.21
CA GLU A 287 10.80 13.25 -25.47
C GLU A 287 9.76 14.09 -24.70
N SER A 288 8.94 14.81 -25.47
CA SER A 288 7.92 15.74 -24.96
C SER A 288 6.78 15.06 -24.20
N GLU A 289 6.42 13.84 -24.59
CA GLU A 289 5.40 13.03 -23.92
C GLU A 289 5.86 12.61 -22.52
N PHE A 290 7.05 12.02 -22.39
CA PHE A 290 7.62 11.66 -21.09
C PHE A 290 7.78 12.89 -20.17
N ARG A 291 8.26 14.03 -20.72
CA ARG A 291 8.30 15.31 -20.00
C ARG A 291 6.91 15.71 -19.47
N SER A 292 5.87 15.63 -20.29
CA SER A 292 4.50 16.02 -19.89
C SER A 292 3.96 15.17 -18.74
N HIS A 293 4.26 13.86 -18.72
CA HIS A 293 3.91 12.98 -17.61
C HIS A 293 4.69 13.32 -16.33
N VAL A 294 6.00 13.60 -16.42
CA VAL A 294 6.82 14.03 -15.26
C VAL A 294 6.34 15.38 -14.71
N ASP A 295 6.11 16.37 -15.56
CA ASP A 295 5.63 17.69 -15.16
C ASP A 295 4.28 17.61 -14.44
N ARG A 296 3.35 16.78 -14.93
CA ARG A 296 2.06 16.54 -14.28
C ARG A 296 2.20 15.83 -12.93
N PHE A 297 3.05 14.81 -12.85
CA PHE A 297 3.30 14.08 -11.60
C PHE A 297 3.89 14.99 -10.51
N LEU A 298 4.90 15.81 -10.86
CA LEU A 298 5.50 16.76 -9.93
C LEU A 298 4.46 17.78 -9.42
N GLY A 299 3.70 18.40 -10.32
CA GLY A 299 2.67 19.38 -9.94
C GLY A 299 1.56 18.80 -9.04
N GLN A 300 1.09 17.59 -9.30
CA GLN A 300 0.10 16.93 -8.43
C GLN A 300 0.67 16.52 -7.07
N PHE A 301 1.98 16.22 -7.00
CA PHE A 301 2.65 15.97 -5.72
C PHE A 301 2.86 17.26 -4.92
N GLU A 302 3.24 18.35 -5.58
CA GLU A 302 3.39 19.69 -4.99
C GLU A 302 2.04 20.23 -4.47
N GLU A 303 0.94 20.00 -5.20
CA GLU A 303 -0.43 20.32 -4.75
C GLU A 303 -0.82 19.55 -3.47
N LEU A 304 -0.50 18.25 -3.42
CA LEU A 304 -0.73 17.40 -2.24
C LEU A 304 0.12 17.84 -1.04
N LEU A 305 1.41 18.17 -1.25
CA LEU A 305 2.27 18.71 -0.19
C LEU A 305 1.78 20.06 0.32
N GLY A 306 1.34 20.97 -0.57
CA GLY A 306 0.78 22.27 -0.21
C GLY A 306 -0.52 22.14 0.59
N ALA A 307 -1.41 21.23 0.17
CA ALA A 307 -2.63 20.92 0.89
C ALA A 307 -2.35 20.32 2.27
N ALA A 308 -1.34 19.45 2.40
CA ALA A 308 -0.91 18.87 3.68
C ALA A 308 -0.29 19.92 4.62
N ALA A 309 0.64 20.73 4.13
CA ALA A 309 1.31 21.80 4.90
C ALA A 309 0.34 22.89 5.37
N THR A 310 -0.73 23.15 4.62
CA THR A 310 -1.81 24.07 5.02
C THR A 310 -2.68 23.49 6.14
N ARG A 311 -2.70 22.16 6.29
CA ARG A 311 -3.61 21.44 7.19
C ARG A 311 -2.95 21.01 8.51
N ASP A 312 -1.68 20.63 8.46
CA ASP A 312 -0.92 20.11 9.59
C ASP A 312 0.27 21.02 9.94
N ARG A 313 0.16 21.70 11.08
CA ARG A 313 1.12 22.71 11.54
C ARG A 313 2.42 22.12 12.06
N ASP A 314 2.40 20.85 12.49
CA ASP A 314 3.58 20.12 12.96
C ASP A 314 4.26 19.37 11.79
N ASN A 315 3.72 19.52 10.57
CA ASN A 315 4.28 19.05 9.29
C ASN A 315 4.44 17.51 9.19
N ILE A 316 3.74 16.76 10.05
CA ILE A 316 3.80 15.30 10.18
C ILE A 316 3.20 14.63 8.93
N LEU A 317 2.11 15.16 8.38
CA LEU A 317 1.54 14.70 7.10
C LEU A 317 2.53 14.89 5.96
N VAL A 318 3.23 16.04 5.89
CA VAL A 318 4.23 16.33 4.86
C VAL A 318 5.42 15.38 4.96
N ASP A 319 5.93 15.13 6.17
CA ASP A 319 7.00 14.13 6.38
C ASP A 319 6.52 12.70 6.05
N THR A 320 5.28 12.35 6.40
CA THR A 320 4.65 11.08 6.02
C THR A 320 4.55 10.92 4.50
N TYR A 321 4.24 11.99 3.76
CA TYR A 321 4.18 11.95 2.30
C TYR A 321 5.58 11.96 1.64
N LEU A 322 6.57 12.67 2.20
CA LEU A 322 7.95 12.68 1.69
C LEU A 322 8.68 11.35 1.96
N THR A 323 8.50 10.76 3.15
CA THR A 323 9.01 9.42 3.49
C THR A 323 8.22 8.28 2.83
N SER A 324 7.05 8.59 2.25
CA SER A 324 6.27 7.63 1.47
C SER A 324 7.01 7.17 0.21
N ASP A 325 6.54 6.05 -0.33
CA ASP A 325 7.07 5.48 -1.56
C ASP A 325 6.85 6.37 -2.79
N THR A 326 5.75 7.14 -2.83
CA THR A 326 5.51 8.14 -3.88
C THR A 326 6.41 9.37 -3.71
N GLY A 327 6.70 9.77 -2.47
CA GLY A 327 7.65 10.85 -2.16
C GLY A 327 9.07 10.55 -2.64
N LYS A 328 9.52 9.30 -2.55
CA LYS A 328 10.81 8.85 -3.11
C LYS A 328 10.87 9.01 -4.63
N VAL A 329 9.76 8.75 -5.34
CA VAL A 329 9.66 8.97 -6.79
C VAL A 329 9.71 10.47 -7.11
N TYR A 330 8.97 11.30 -6.36
CA TYR A 330 9.00 12.75 -6.49
C TYR A 330 10.41 13.33 -6.32
N LEU A 331 11.12 12.96 -5.24
CA LEU A 331 12.50 13.40 -5.00
C LEU A 331 13.44 12.94 -6.14
N MET A 332 13.32 11.69 -6.59
CA MET A 332 14.15 11.16 -7.68
C MET A 332 13.91 11.90 -9.01
N LEU A 333 12.65 12.19 -9.35
CA LEU A 333 12.30 12.93 -10.58
C LEU A 333 12.65 14.42 -10.48
N GLY A 334 12.41 15.06 -9.34
CA GLY A 334 12.77 16.46 -9.10
C GLY A 334 14.27 16.71 -9.20
N GLN A 335 15.08 15.79 -8.67
CA GLN A 335 16.54 15.83 -8.80
C GLN A 335 17.02 15.46 -10.22
N ALA A 336 16.40 14.47 -10.88
CA ALA A 336 16.74 14.11 -12.27
C ALA A 336 16.40 15.22 -13.28
N THR A 337 15.42 16.07 -12.99
CA THR A 337 15.00 17.21 -13.83
C THR A 337 15.68 18.53 -13.44
N GLY A 338 16.40 18.58 -12.32
CA GLY A 338 17.03 19.80 -11.80
C GLY A 338 16.04 20.83 -11.26
N LYS A 339 14.81 20.42 -10.91
CA LYS A 339 13.81 21.29 -10.28
C LYS A 339 13.93 21.34 -8.75
N LEU A 340 14.41 20.25 -8.15
CA LEU A 340 14.91 20.26 -6.78
C LEU A 340 16.45 20.25 -6.84
N SER A 341 17.06 21.23 -6.18
CA SER A 341 18.51 21.46 -6.05
C SER A 341 18.85 22.01 -4.68
#